data_AF-A0ABD1ZCT5-F1
#
_entry.id   AF-A0ABD1ZCT5-F1
#
_cell.length_a   1.000
_cell.length_b   1.000
_cell.length_c   1.000
_cell.angle_alpha   90.00
_cell.angle_beta   90.00
_cell.angle_gamma   90.00
#
_symmetry.space_group_name_H-M   'P 1'
#
loop_
_entity.id
_entity.type
_entity.pdbx_description
1 polymer ?
#
loop_
_entity_poly.entity_id
_entity_poly.type
_entity_poly.pdbx_seq_one_letter_code
_entity_poly.pdbx_strand_id
1 'polypeptide(L)'
;MLISALPTNRKLYGASIGTTRLAHTALLSQAAPQGVGGWRWRGGQYSRPNEKSRRSRSMRVQYAVRIELQNVKDDVRASSGYEAEDSGLYMGFDFGTSGARLMVINEKGKICADGKRIYPVVPEAEWAPMWKDTLFSLIQSLPAEVLSRVVAVSLDGTSSTTMIVDRKTGEPVTRPVLYNESRSQALPSLEAIAPANHTVLSATSTLCKLVAWWMEGGSEQEKDVVMMHQADWLLSLLHGKLGITDYNNALKVGYDPETEEYPEWLKAQPYASLLPQVKEPGALIGHVARDIASTFGLREDCKVFTGTTDSIAAFLAARVTEPGEAVTSLGSSLALKLLSTSRVDDARFGIYSHRLGDKWLVGGASNTGGAVLRQLFTNEQLKELSSQIDPSQPSPLDYYPLPKVGERFPEADPRKEPRLSPRPGSDVEFLHGILESIARIEGRGYKALDELGATPLKLVKTAGGGAQNVVWQKIRERVLGVPVSASEQTEAAYGAALLALYGLRGWVPSAEESLLSSSP
;
A
#
# COMPACT_ATOMS: atom_id res chain seq x y z
N MET A 1 41.22 19.14 29.65
CA MET A 1 41.80 19.40 30.99
C MET A 1 40.72 19.99 31.88
N LEU A 2 40.46 19.34 33.03
CA LEU A 2 39.88 19.77 34.32
C LEU A 2 38.75 20.83 34.35
N ILE A 3 37.51 20.49 34.75
CA ILE A 3 36.95 20.33 36.12
C ILE A 3 36.73 21.66 36.87
N SER A 4 35.46 21.95 37.25
CA SER A 4 34.96 22.28 38.61
C SER A 4 33.59 22.99 38.50
N ALA A 5 32.47 22.41 38.96
CA ALA A 5 31.93 22.37 40.33
C ALA A 5 30.97 23.55 40.67
N LEU A 6 29.82 23.16 41.23
CA LEU A 6 28.63 23.94 41.66
C LEU A 6 28.90 24.95 42.80
N PRO A 7 27.92 25.82 43.12
CA PRO A 7 27.20 25.62 44.40
C PRO A 7 25.69 25.97 44.46
N THR A 8 24.91 25.03 45.04
CA THR A 8 23.89 25.08 46.12
C THR A 8 22.79 26.17 46.28
N ASN A 9 21.54 25.64 46.47
CA ASN A 9 20.49 25.95 47.48
C ASN A 9 19.80 27.35 47.50
N ARG A 10 18.53 27.58 47.89
CA ARG A 10 17.29 26.83 48.24
C ARG A 10 16.22 27.91 48.60
N LYS A 11 14.93 27.69 48.33
CA LYS A 11 13.70 28.07 49.11
C LYS A 11 12.46 27.92 48.20
N LEU A 12 11.64 26.87 48.32
CA LEU A 12 10.52 26.60 49.26
C LEU A 12 9.36 27.62 49.20
N TYR A 13 8.23 27.20 48.64
CA TYR A 13 6.88 27.24 49.23
C TYR A 13 6.01 26.19 48.51
N GLY A 14 5.18 25.45 49.26
CA GLY A 14 4.38 24.32 48.76
C GLY A 14 2.88 24.47 48.98
N ALA A 15 2.10 23.54 48.42
CA ALA A 15 0.85 22.98 48.94
C ALA A 15 0.34 21.85 48.01
N SER A 16 0.29 20.61 48.52
CA SER A 16 -0.91 19.73 48.67
C SER A 16 -2.03 19.83 47.61
N ILE A 17 -2.73 18.82 47.08
CA ILE A 17 -3.08 17.41 47.43
C ILE A 17 -3.78 16.85 46.17
N GLY A 18 -3.75 15.52 45.95
CA GLY A 18 -4.84 14.83 45.24
C GLY A 18 -4.44 13.79 44.21
N THR A 19 -3.92 12.64 44.64
CA THR A 19 -3.79 11.42 43.82
C THR A 19 -4.95 10.47 44.10
N THR A 20 -5.68 10.05 43.07
CA THR A 20 -6.64 8.94 43.14
C THR A 20 -6.10 7.79 42.29
N ARG A 21 -5.64 6.72 42.97
CA ARG A 21 -5.46 5.38 42.40
C ARG A 21 -6.72 4.57 42.71
N LEU A 22 -7.25 3.85 41.72
CA LEU A 22 -8.19 2.77 41.95
C LEU A 22 -7.48 1.45 41.64
N ALA A 23 -7.29 0.67 42.70
CA ALA A 23 -7.00 -0.75 42.66
C ALA A 23 -8.34 -1.49 42.79
N HIS A 24 -8.53 -2.58 42.05
CA HIS A 24 -9.57 -3.56 42.36
C HIS A 24 -8.93 -4.89 42.74
N THR A 25 -9.20 -5.26 43.99
CA THR A 25 -8.74 -6.45 44.69
C THR A 25 -9.62 -7.65 44.35
N ALA A 26 -9.00 -8.82 44.32
CA ALA A 26 -9.62 -10.14 44.30
C ALA A 26 -10.48 -10.41 45.56
N LEU A 27 -11.53 -11.22 45.41
CA LEU A 27 -12.25 -11.86 46.51
C LEU A 27 -12.31 -13.36 46.26
N LEU A 28 -11.66 -14.09 47.16
CA LEU A 28 -11.80 -15.53 47.39
C LEU A 28 -13.10 -15.81 48.14
N SER A 29 -13.82 -16.86 47.77
CA SER A 29 -14.65 -17.62 48.72
C SER A 29 -14.45 -19.11 48.48
N GLN A 30 -14.07 -19.80 49.54
CA GLN A 30 -13.80 -21.22 49.65
C GLN A 30 -15.08 -22.06 49.59
N ALA A 31 -15.01 -23.24 48.98
CA ALA A 31 -15.61 -24.47 49.47
C ALA A 31 -14.96 -25.70 48.78
N ALA A 32 -14.43 -26.62 49.58
CA ALA A 32 -14.07 -27.99 49.23
C ALA A 32 -14.68 -28.89 50.34
N PRO A 33 -14.59 -30.25 50.33
CA PRO A 33 -14.01 -31.18 49.35
C PRO A 33 -14.89 -32.45 49.10
N GLN A 34 -14.38 -33.38 48.28
CA GLN A 34 -14.37 -34.86 48.46
C GLN A 34 -14.69 -35.64 47.17
N GLY A 35 -13.87 -36.65 46.87
CA GLY A 35 -14.19 -37.70 45.89
C GLY A 35 -12.98 -38.33 45.20
N VAL A 36 -12.22 -39.14 45.94
CA VAL A 36 -11.14 -40.01 45.44
C VAL A 36 -11.73 -41.26 44.76
N GLY A 37 -11.11 -41.72 43.68
CA GLY A 37 -11.27 -43.08 43.11
C GLY A 37 -11.58 -43.02 41.62
N GLY A 38 -10.90 -43.71 40.71
CA GLY A 38 -9.96 -44.82 40.78
C GLY A 38 -10.01 -45.49 39.41
N TRP A 39 -8.85 -45.79 38.83
CA TRP A 39 -8.75 -46.46 37.54
C TRP A 39 -9.35 -47.88 37.60
N ARG A 40 -10.14 -48.26 36.59
CA ARG A 40 -10.35 -49.68 36.25
C ARG A 40 -10.30 -49.90 34.74
N TRP A 41 -9.28 -50.65 34.37
CA TRP A 41 -9.10 -51.36 33.12
C TRP A 41 -9.93 -52.65 33.15
N ARG A 42 -10.63 -53.00 32.06
CA ARG A 42 -11.04 -54.38 31.75
C ARG A 42 -10.76 -54.62 30.26
N GLY A 43 -10.08 -55.74 29.99
CA GLY A 43 -9.61 -56.17 28.67
C GLY A 43 -10.73 -56.44 27.65
N GLY A 44 -10.44 -56.91 26.45
CA GLY A 44 -9.21 -57.37 25.85
C GLY A 44 -9.52 -57.88 24.43
N GLN A 45 -8.46 -57.94 23.63
CA GLN A 45 -8.30 -58.67 22.36
C GLN A 45 -9.01 -58.21 21.07
N TYR A 46 -8.21 -58.39 20.02
CA TYR A 46 -8.30 -58.02 18.62
C TYR A 46 -9.31 -58.85 17.80
N SER A 47 -9.87 -58.25 16.75
CA SER A 47 -10.09 -58.91 15.44
C SER A 47 -10.40 -57.90 14.32
N ARG A 48 -9.68 -58.00 13.20
CA ARG A 48 -10.10 -57.60 11.82
C ARG A 48 -10.63 -58.89 11.15
N PRO A 49 -11.59 -58.88 10.17
CA PRO A 49 -11.49 -58.10 8.91
C PRO A 49 -12.82 -57.65 8.25
N ASN A 50 -12.78 -56.60 7.41
CA ASN A 50 -13.08 -56.73 5.97
C ASN A 50 -13.06 -55.38 5.23
N GLU A 51 -12.32 -55.35 4.13
CA GLU A 51 -12.46 -54.38 3.04
C GLU A 51 -13.82 -54.54 2.36
N LYS A 52 -14.57 -53.44 2.24
CA LYS A 52 -15.39 -53.07 1.06
C LYS A 52 -16.13 -51.76 1.34
N SER A 53 -15.58 -50.65 0.86
CA SER A 53 -16.30 -49.58 0.13
C SER A 53 -15.44 -48.33 0.07
N ARG A 54 -14.58 -48.25 -0.95
CA ARG A 54 -14.12 -46.98 -1.49
C ARG A 54 -15.33 -46.30 -2.14
N ARG A 55 -15.87 -45.28 -1.50
CA ARG A 55 -16.57 -44.18 -2.17
C ARG A 55 -15.90 -42.88 -1.76
N SER A 56 -15.38 -42.19 -2.78
CA SER A 56 -14.81 -40.86 -2.71
C SER A 56 -15.74 -39.89 -1.98
N ARG A 57 -15.37 -39.49 -0.77
CA ARG A 57 -15.89 -38.27 -0.17
C ARG A 57 -15.05 -37.13 -0.71
N SER A 58 -15.56 -36.42 -1.73
CA SER A 58 -15.08 -35.09 -2.03
C SER A 58 -15.29 -34.25 -0.76
N MET A 59 -14.21 -33.77 -0.15
CA MET A 59 -14.30 -32.69 0.83
C MET A 59 -14.88 -31.47 0.10
N ARG A 60 -16.18 -31.27 0.22
CA ARG A 60 -16.79 -29.95 0.01
C ARG A 60 -16.34 -29.12 1.21
N VAL A 61 -15.32 -28.31 1.03
CA VAL A 61 -15.04 -27.19 1.93
C VAL A 61 -16.16 -26.19 1.68
N GLN A 62 -17.19 -26.22 2.53
CA GLN A 62 -18.16 -25.14 2.57
C GLN A 62 -17.48 -23.96 3.26
N TYR A 63 -17.20 -22.90 2.50
CA TYR A 63 -16.86 -21.61 3.07
C TYR A 63 -18.12 -21.07 3.75
N ALA A 64 -18.26 -21.33 5.04
CA ALA A 64 -19.19 -20.60 5.88
C ALA A 64 -18.55 -19.24 6.17
N VAL A 65 -18.85 -18.23 5.35
CA VAL A 65 -18.56 -16.83 5.68
C VAL A 65 -19.30 -16.54 6.97
N ARG A 66 -18.58 -16.48 8.08
CA ARG A 66 -19.15 -16.31 9.41
C ARG A 66 -18.54 -15.08 10.07
N ILE A 67 -18.85 -13.93 9.47
CA ILE A 67 -18.81 -12.64 10.14
C ILE A 67 -20.16 -11.99 9.86
N GLU A 68 -20.95 -11.71 10.90
CA GLU A 68 -21.98 -10.69 10.83
C GLU A 68 -21.26 -9.35 10.63
N LEU A 69 -20.93 -9.03 9.37
CA LEU A 69 -20.51 -7.70 9.00
C LEU A 69 -21.74 -6.82 9.23
N GLN A 70 -21.71 -6.01 10.29
CA GLN A 70 -22.74 -5.01 10.55
C GLN A 70 -22.97 -4.21 9.26
N ASN A 71 -24.25 -4.01 8.91
CA ASN A 71 -24.72 -3.27 7.74
C ASN A 71 -23.99 -1.91 7.56
N VAL A 72 -22.82 -1.94 6.93
CA VAL A 72 -22.16 -0.77 6.35
C VAL A 72 -22.58 -0.78 4.89
N LYS A 73 -23.33 0.24 4.47
CA LYS A 73 -23.94 0.37 3.14
C LYS A 73 -23.08 -0.26 2.02
N ASP A 74 -23.64 -1.28 1.37
CA ASP A 74 -23.18 -1.80 0.10
C ASP A 74 -23.41 -0.75 -1.00
N ASP A 75 -22.46 0.14 -1.21
CA ASP A 75 -22.46 1.01 -2.40
C ASP A 75 -21.81 0.22 -3.56
N VAL A 76 -22.60 -0.66 -4.19
CA VAL A 76 -22.27 -1.23 -5.51
C VAL A 76 -23.00 -0.40 -6.55
N ARG A 77 -22.27 0.24 -7.46
CA ARG A 77 -22.86 0.99 -8.58
C ARG A 77 -22.60 0.23 -9.87
N ALA A 78 -23.68 -0.19 -10.51
CA ALA A 78 -23.65 -0.60 -11.92
C ALA A 78 -24.05 0.62 -12.76
N SER A 79 -23.23 1.02 -13.73
CA SER A 79 -23.63 2.10 -14.65
C SER A 79 -24.71 1.59 -15.61
N SER A 80 -25.87 2.25 -15.66
CA SER A 80 -26.94 1.94 -16.61
C SER A 80 -26.52 2.34 -18.03
N GLY A 81 -26.11 1.35 -18.83
CA GLY A 81 -25.62 1.56 -20.20
C GLY A 81 -24.61 0.48 -20.59
N TYR A 82 -25.03 -0.78 -20.54
CA TYR A 82 -24.27 -1.90 -21.12
C TYR A 82 -24.53 -1.90 -22.62
N GLU A 83 -23.71 -1.17 -23.38
CA GLU A 83 -23.51 -1.55 -24.77
C GLU A 83 -22.84 -2.92 -24.74
N ALA A 84 -23.55 -3.92 -25.26
CA ALA A 84 -23.08 -5.29 -25.41
C ALA A 84 -22.00 -5.35 -26.50
N GLU A 85 -20.86 -4.69 -26.28
CA GLU A 85 -19.63 -5.05 -26.97
C GLU A 85 -19.03 -6.25 -26.23
N ASP A 86 -18.70 -7.28 -27.00
CA ASP A 86 -18.18 -8.62 -26.64
C ASP A 86 -16.77 -8.57 -25.98
N SER A 87 -16.41 -7.44 -25.36
CA SER A 87 -15.10 -7.19 -24.79
C SER A 87 -14.99 -7.77 -23.37
N GLY A 88 -13.92 -8.52 -23.12
CA GLY A 88 -13.55 -8.99 -21.79
C GLY A 88 -13.33 -7.84 -20.79
N LEU A 89 -13.58 -8.12 -19.51
CA LEU A 89 -13.45 -7.18 -18.41
C LEU A 89 -12.22 -7.49 -17.54
N TYR A 90 -11.67 -6.45 -16.91
CA TYR A 90 -10.44 -6.51 -16.13
C TYR A 90 -10.75 -6.04 -14.72
N MET A 91 -10.42 -6.87 -13.74
CA MET A 91 -10.73 -6.64 -12.34
C MET A 91 -9.46 -6.29 -11.57
N GLY A 92 -9.53 -5.23 -10.77
CA GLY A 92 -8.49 -4.80 -9.87
C GLY A 92 -9.02 -4.67 -8.45
N PHE A 93 -8.16 -5.01 -7.50
CA PHE A 93 -8.41 -4.82 -6.08
C PHE A 93 -7.36 -3.91 -5.46
N ASP A 94 -7.76 -3.10 -4.50
CA ASP A 94 -6.88 -2.34 -3.61
C ASP A 94 -7.16 -2.78 -2.17
N PHE A 95 -6.16 -3.35 -1.50
CA PHE A 95 -6.21 -3.68 -0.09
C PHE A 95 -5.36 -2.71 0.71
N GLY A 96 -5.91 -1.51 0.91
CA GLY A 96 -5.30 -0.42 1.64
C GLY A 96 -5.35 -0.59 3.17
N THR A 97 -5.22 0.53 3.88
CA THR A 97 -4.99 0.55 5.33
C THR A 97 -6.26 0.42 6.17
N SER A 98 -7.41 0.85 5.65
CA SER A 98 -8.67 0.95 6.39
C SER A 98 -9.86 0.29 5.69
N GLY A 99 -9.62 -0.30 4.52
CA GLY A 99 -10.64 -0.95 3.72
C GLY A 99 -10.05 -1.52 2.45
N ALA A 100 -10.90 -2.22 1.71
CA ALA A 100 -10.58 -2.69 0.37
C ALA A 100 -11.54 -2.10 -0.66
N ARG A 101 -11.05 -1.93 -1.88
CA ARG A 101 -11.83 -1.52 -3.04
C ARG A 101 -11.66 -2.53 -4.15
N LEU A 102 -12.68 -2.63 -4.99
CA LEU A 102 -12.69 -3.41 -6.21
C LEU A 102 -13.14 -2.48 -7.33
N MET A 103 -12.49 -2.58 -8.49
CA MET A 103 -12.96 -1.96 -9.73
C MET A 103 -12.88 -2.95 -10.89
N VAL A 104 -13.89 -2.92 -11.74
CA VAL A 104 -13.94 -3.66 -13.00
C VAL A 104 -13.98 -2.66 -14.14
N ILE A 105 -13.06 -2.79 -15.09
CA ILE A 105 -12.96 -1.91 -16.25
C ILE A 105 -13.09 -2.70 -17.55
N ASN A 106 -13.53 -2.04 -18.62
CA ASN A 106 -13.36 -2.56 -19.98
C ASN A 106 -11.97 -2.19 -20.55
N GLU A 107 -11.69 -2.60 -21.78
CA GLU A 107 -10.40 -2.35 -22.44
C GLU A 107 -10.10 -0.86 -22.68
N LYS A 108 -11.13 -0.02 -22.81
CA LYS A 108 -11.00 1.45 -22.90
C LYS A 108 -10.75 2.08 -21.51
N GLY A 109 -10.88 1.28 -20.46
CA GLY A 109 -10.82 1.65 -19.03
C GLY A 109 -12.02 2.42 -18.53
N LYS A 110 -13.18 2.28 -19.17
CA LYS A 110 -14.46 2.68 -18.57
C LYS A 110 -14.74 1.75 -17.40
N ILE A 111 -15.08 2.32 -16.25
CA ILE A 111 -15.51 1.56 -15.07
C ILE A 111 -16.89 0.94 -15.37
N CYS A 112 -16.96 -0.39 -15.29
CA CYS A 112 -18.17 -1.18 -15.52
C CYS A 112 -18.85 -1.58 -14.20
N ALA A 113 -18.07 -1.78 -13.14
CA ALA A 113 -18.56 -2.01 -11.79
C ALA A 113 -17.49 -1.62 -10.77
N ASP A 114 -17.91 -1.25 -9.57
CA ASP A 114 -17.03 -0.99 -8.44
C ASP A 114 -17.67 -1.47 -7.13
N GLY A 115 -16.82 -1.70 -6.14
CA GLY A 115 -17.24 -2.09 -4.80
C GLY A 115 -16.24 -1.63 -3.76
N LYS A 116 -16.71 -1.42 -2.53
CA LYS A 116 -15.87 -1.02 -1.41
C LYS A 116 -16.32 -1.71 -0.13
N ARG A 117 -15.34 -2.02 0.72
CA ARG A 117 -15.53 -2.48 2.10
C ARG A 117 -14.63 -1.67 3.02
N ILE A 118 -15.19 -1.23 4.14
CA ILE A 118 -14.40 -0.65 5.23
C ILE A 118 -14.09 -1.79 6.19
N TYR A 119 -12.85 -1.87 6.67
CA TYR A 119 -12.48 -2.89 7.63
C TYR A 119 -13.16 -2.62 8.98
N PRO A 120 -13.81 -3.62 9.59
CA PRO A 120 -14.24 -3.50 10.98
C PRO A 120 -13.01 -3.43 11.89
N VAL A 121 -13.20 -2.91 13.10
CA VAL A 121 -12.15 -2.97 14.13
C VAL A 121 -12.07 -4.41 14.62
N VAL A 122 -10.95 -5.08 14.31
CA VAL A 122 -10.68 -6.47 14.70
C VAL A 122 -9.37 -6.58 15.46
N PRO A 123 -9.19 -7.59 16.33
CA PRO A 123 -7.89 -7.93 16.89
C PRO A 123 -6.85 -8.19 15.81
N GLU A 124 -5.57 -7.92 16.10
CA GLU A 124 -4.50 -8.07 15.10
C GLU A 124 -4.36 -9.50 14.53
N ALA A 125 -4.72 -10.52 15.32
CA ALA A 125 -4.72 -11.91 14.88
C ALA A 125 -5.78 -12.21 13.80
N GLU A 126 -6.79 -11.36 13.65
CA GLU A 126 -7.91 -11.55 12.72
C GLU A 126 -7.74 -10.77 11.41
N TRP A 127 -6.63 -10.05 11.21
CA TRP A 127 -6.37 -9.29 9.97
C TRP A 127 -6.45 -10.17 8.71
N ALA A 128 -5.76 -11.30 8.68
CA ALA A 128 -5.75 -12.17 7.51
C ALA A 128 -7.14 -12.81 7.22
N PRO A 129 -7.83 -13.44 8.20
CA PRO A 129 -9.21 -13.88 8.02
C PRO A 129 -10.13 -12.77 7.49
N MET A 130 -10.03 -11.56 8.05
CA MET A 130 -10.84 -10.42 7.62
C MET A 130 -10.52 -10.00 6.17
N TRP A 131 -9.25 -9.96 5.76
CA TRP A 131 -8.90 -9.66 4.38
C TRP A 131 -9.40 -10.72 3.39
N LYS A 132 -9.32 -12.02 3.77
CA LYS A 132 -9.87 -13.14 2.98
C LYS A 132 -11.38 -13.00 2.80
N ASP A 133 -12.11 -12.74 3.87
CA ASP A 133 -13.57 -12.53 3.82
C ASP A 133 -13.91 -11.28 3.01
N THR A 134 -13.11 -10.22 3.13
CA THR A 134 -13.28 -9.00 2.35
C THR A 134 -13.09 -9.25 0.85
N LEU A 135 -12.05 -10.00 0.45
CA LEU A 135 -11.79 -10.38 -0.94
C LEU A 135 -12.99 -11.08 -1.56
N PHE A 136 -13.47 -12.13 -0.90
CA PHE A 136 -14.57 -12.93 -1.42
C PHE A 136 -15.91 -12.20 -1.36
N SER A 137 -16.16 -11.37 -0.34
CA SER A 137 -17.39 -10.55 -0.27
C SER A 137 -17.44 -9.47 -1.35
N LEU A 138 -16.29 -8.92 -1.76
CA LEU A 138 -16.20 -7.98 -2.89
C LEU A 138 -16.47 -8.67 -4.23
N ILE A 139 -15.96 -9.89 -4.44
CA ILE A 139 -16.28 -10.66 -5.65
C ILE A 139 -17.77 -10.98 -5.68
N GLN A 140 -18.32 -11.47 -4.56
CA GLN A 140 -19.71 -11.88 -4.45
C GLN A 140 -20.71 -10.73 -4.63
N SER A 141 -20.30 -9.48 -4.36
CA SER A 141 -21.18 -8.32 -4.51
C SER A 141 -21.34 -7.85 -5.95
N LEU A 142 -20.55 -8.37 -6.89
CA LEU A 142 -20.66 -8.03 -8.30
C LEU A 142 -21.82 -8.76 -9.00
N PRO A 143 -22.45 -8.14 -10.01
CA PRO A 143 -23.44 -8.81 -10.85
C PRO A 143 -22.85 -10.02 -11.59
N ALA A 144 -23.62 -11.12 -11.71
CA ALA A 144 -23.18 -12.31 -12.43
C ALA A 144 -22.80 -12.04 -13.90
N GLU A 145 -23.49 -11.10 -14.55
CA GLU A 145 -23.16 -10.64 -15.91
C GLU A 145 -21.76 -10.04 -16.00
N VAL A 146 -21.33 -9.27 -14.98
CA VAL A 146 -19.98 -8.70 -14.92
C VAL A 146 -18.96 -9.82 -14.68
N LEU A 147 -19.20 -10.68 -13.68
CA LEU A 147 -18.29 -11.76 -13.29
C LEU A 147 -18.01 -12.73 -14.45
N SER A 148 -19.04 -13.11 -15.20
CA SER A 148 -18.92 -14.01 -16.36
C SER A 148 -18.11 -13.43 -17.53
N ARG A 149 -17.81 -12.12 -17.51
CA ARG A 149 -17.00 -11.42 -18.52
C ARG A 149 -15.60 -11.07 -18.04
N VAL A 150 -15.26 -11.29 -16.77
CA VAL A 150 -13.92 -10.99 -16.23
C VAL A 150 -12.92 -11.99 -16.80
N VAL A 151 -11.97 -11.49 -17.59
CA VAL A 151 -10.93 -12.30 -18.25
C VAL A 151 -9.59 -12.20 -17.53
N ALA A 152 -9.38 -11.19 -16.68
CA ALA A 152 -8.14 -10.96 -15.98
C ALA A 152 -8.35 -10.28 -14.63
N VAL A 153 -7.57 -10.68 -13.63
CA VAL A 153 -7.56 -10.13 -12.27
C VAL A 153 -6.14 -9.79 -11.85
N SER A 154 -5.97 -8.66 -11.18
CA SER A 154 -4.77 -8.31 -10.40
C SER A 154 -5.18 -7.57 -9.12
N LEU A 155 -4.25 -7.33 -8.22
CA LEU A 155 -4.51 -6.77 -6.89
C LEU A 155 -3.28 -6.02 -6.38
N ASP A 156 -3.50 -4.91 -5.68
CA ASP A 156 -2.47 -4.25 -4.89
C ASP A 156 -2.72 -4.40 -3.38
N GLY A 157 -1.66 -4.18 -2.61
CA GLY A 157 -1.72 -4.17 -1.16
C GLY A 157 -0.74 -3.18 -0.53
N THR A 158 -0.84 -3.01 0.77
CA THR A 158 0.04 -2.12 1.53
C THR A 158 1.49 -2.61 1.53
N SER A 159 2.42 -1.69 1.24
CA SER A 159 3.86 -2.00 1.17
C SER A 159 4.40 -2.58 2.48
N SER A 160 5.27 -3.58 2.39
CA SER A 160 5.94 -4.21 3.54
C SER A 160 5.02 -4.89 4.57
N THR A 161 3.71 -4.98 4.34
CA THR A 161 2.86 -5.87 5.15
C THR A 161 3.30 -7.30 4.90
N THR A 162 3.80 -7.95 5.95
CA THR A 162 4.56 -9.21 5.85
C THR A 162 3.84 -10.32 6.58
N MET A 163 3.79 -11.49 5.96
CA MET A 163 3.22 -12.71 6.53
C MET A 163 4.18 -13.89 6.34
N ILE A 164 4.15 -14.81 7.30
CA ILE A 164 4.77 -16.13 7.17
C ILE A 164 3.62 -17.12 7.04
N VAL A 165 3.64 -17.92 5.97
CA VAL A 165 2.53 -18.77 5.55
C VAL A 165 2.99 -20.22 5.50
N ASP A 166 2.20 -21.13 6.06
CA ASP A 166 2.45 -22.57 5.95
C ASP A 166 2.16 -23.05 4.52
N ARG A 167 3.14 -23.71 3.91
CA ARG A 167 3.07 -24.11 2.50
C ARG A 167 2.02 -25.18 2.22
N LYS A 168 1.58 -25.93 3.25
CA LYS A 168 0.60 -27.02 3.10
C LYS A 168 -0.84 -26.52 3.19
N THR A 169 -1.09 -25.59 4.09
CA THR A 169 -2.42 -25.06 4.40
C THR A 169 -2.71 -23.76 3.66
N GLY A 170 -1.68 -22.99 3.30
CA GLY A 170 -1.83 -21.64 2.76
C GLY A 170 -2.27 -20.61 3.81
N GLU A 171 -2.32 -21.00 5.08
CA GLU A 171 -2.73 -20.12 6.17
C GLU A 171 -1.52 -19.46 6.84
N PRO A 172 -1.65 -18.21 7.32
CA PRO A 172 -0.58 -17.55 8.06
C PRO A 172 -0.30 -18.28 9.39
N VAL A 173 0.97 -18.57 9.68
CA VAL A 173 1.38 -19.20 10.95
C VAL A 173 1.50 -18.20 12.10
N THR A 174 1.67 -16.92 11.76
CA THR A 174 1.64 -15.79 12.70
C THR A 174 0.73 -14.70 12.16
N ARG A 175 0.30 -13.78 13.03
CA ARG A 175 -0.41 -12.59 12.56
C ARG A 175 0.43 -11.82 11.51
N PRO A 176 -0.21 -11.14 10.55
CA PRO A 176 0.49 -10.22 9.68
C PRO A 176 1.20 -9.12 10.49
N VAL A 177 2.38 -8.71 10.03
CA VAL A 177 3.08 -7.52 10.52
C VAL A 177 2.86 -6.39 9.52
N LEU A 178 2.03 -5.42 9.90
CA LEU A 178 1.50 -4.38 9.02
C LEU A 178 2.58 -3.41 8.53
N TYR A 179 2.29 -2.70 7.44
CA TYR A 179 3.18 -1.76 6.75
C TYR A 179 3.90 -0.76 7.68
N ASN A 180 3.22 -0.23 8.69
CA ASN A 180 3.73 0.77 9.62
C ASN A 180 4.36 0.19 10.90
N GLU A 181 4.26 -1.12 11.12
CA GLU A 181 4.83 -1.74 12.31
C GLU A 181 6.35 -1.84 12.20
N SER A 182 7.02 -1.35 13.25
CA SER A 182 8.47 -1.31 13.38
C SER A 182 8.98 -2.56 14.09
N ARG A 183 10.07 -3.14 13.59
CA ARG A 183 10.83 -4.23 14.22
C ARG A 183 12.28 -3.82 14.44
N SER A 184 12.49 -2.64 15.03
CA SER A 184 13.81 -2.02 15.23
C SER A 184 14.84 -2.90 15.95
N GLN A 185 14.43 -3.93 16.68
CA GLN A 185 15.33 -4.91 17.30
C GLN A 185 16.19 -5.67 16.27
N ALA A 186 15.71 -5.83 15.03
CA ALA A 186 16.43 -6.52 13.96
C ALA A 186 17.34 -5.60 13.14
N LEU A 187 17.24 -4.26 13.30
CA LEU A 187 18.04 -3.31 12.52
C LEU A 187 19.55 -3.55 12.61
N PRO A 188 20.16 -3.80 13.79
CA PRO A 188 21.60 -4.06 13.87
C PRO A 188 22.03 -5.29 13.05
N SER A 189 21.18 -6.33 12.98
CA SER A 189 21.42 -7.52 12.17
C SER A 189 21.36 -7.20 10.67
N LEU A 190 20.49 -6.28 10.27
CA LEU A 190 20.38 -5.81 8.88
C LEU A 190 21.59 -4.95 8.49
N GLU A 191 22.02 -4.03 9.36
CA GLU A 191 23.20 -3.17 9.14
C GLU A 191 24.49 -3.99 8.98
N ALA A 192 24.56 -5.17 9.58
CA ALA A 192 25.70 -6.08 9.45
C ALA A 192 25.77 -6.81 8.10
N ILE A 193 24.68 -6.88 7.33
CA ILE A 193 24.61 -7.68 6.09
C ILE A 193 24.28 -6.86 4.84
N ALA A 194 23.47 -5.82 4.97
CA ALA A 194 23.00 -5.04 3.82
C ALA A 194 23.99 -3.91 3.51
N PRO A 195 24.12 -3.50 2.23
CA PRO A 195 24.90 -2.33 1.86
C PRO A 195 24.49 -1.10 2.65
N ALA A 196 25.46 -0.23 2.95
CA ALA A 196 25.19 1.04 3.62
C ALA A 196 24.10 1.81 2.87
N ASN A 197 23.16 2.38 3.62
CA ASN A 197 22.04 3.17 3.10
C ASN A 197 21.03 2.41 2.22
N HIS A 198 21.08 1.07 2.17
CA HIS A 198 20.13 0.28 1.39
C HIS A 198 18.68 0.47 1.89
N THR A 199 17.68 0.40 0.99
CA THR A 199 16.26 0.66 1.32
C THR A 199 15.66 -0.26 2.39
N VAL A 200 16.31 -1.40 2.64
CA VAL A 200 15.94 -2.36 3.70
C VAL A 200 16.38 -1.91 5.10
N LEU A 201 17.34 -0.98 5.22
CA LEU A 201 17.82 -0.41 6.49
C LEU A 201 16.79 0.58 7.07
N SER A 202 15.63 0.03 7.39
CA SER A 202 14.49 0.73 7.95
C SER A 202 13.74 -0.24 8.86
N ALA A 203 13.31 0.25 10.03
CA ALA A 203 12.65 -0.60 11.02
C ALA A 203 11.33 -1.21 10.51
N THR A 204 10.72 -0.62 9.48
CA THR A 204 9.45 -1.08 8.88
C THR A 204 9.64 -1.89 7.59
N SER A 205 10.88 -2.15 7.15
CA SER A 205 11.13 -2.94 5.94
C SER A 205 10.69 -4.39 6.11
N THR A 206 10.28 -5.04 5.02
CA THR A 206 9.94 -6.47 5.00
C THR A 206 11.11 -7.31 5.52
N LEU A 207 12.36 -6.97 5.16
CA LEU A 207 13.52 -7.71 5.64
C LEU A 207 13.67 -7.61 7.16
N CYS A 208 13.44 -6.43 7.75
CA CYS A 208 13.52 -6.24 9.19
C CYS A 208 12.47 -7.10 9.91
N LYS A 209 11.26 -7.19 9.35
CA LYS A 209 10.17 -8.03 9.85
C LYS A 209 10.50 -9.52 9.76
N LEU A 210 11.06 -9.97 8.63
CA LEU A 210 11.49 -11.35 8.42
C LEU A 210 12.60 -11.75 9.40
N VAL A 211 13.62 -10.89 9.58
CA VAL A 211 14.74 -11.15 10.49
C VAL A 211 14.27 -11.16 11.94
N ALA A 212 13.38 -10.25 12.34
CA ALA A 212 12.80 -10.26 13.68
C ALA A 212 12.05 -11.57 13.96
N TRP A 213 11.19 -12.01 13.03
CA TRP A 213 10.50 -13.29 13.15
C TRP A 213 11.48 -14.48 13.26
N TRP A 214 12.55 -14.46 12.46
CA TRP A 214 13.59 -15.50 12.51
C TRP A 214 14.31 -15.54 13.87
N MET A 215 14.70 -14.38 14.40
CA MET A 215 15.38 -14.25 15.70
C MET A 215 14.49 -14.62 16.88
N GLU A 216 13.17 -14.44 16.76
CA GLU A 216 12.17 -14.79 17.77
C GLU A 216 11.89 -16.32 17.83
N GLY A 217 12.65 -17.14 17.10
CA GLY A 217 12.58 -18.60 17.12
C GLY A 217 11.71 -19.21 16.01
N GLY A 218 11.26 -18.42 15.04
CA GLY A 218 10.36 -18.89 13.98
C GLY A 218 10.89 -20.10 13.19
N SER A 219 12.21 -20.17 12.97
CA SER A 219 12.85 -21.28 12.23
C SER A 219 12.85 -22.62 12.96
N GLU A 220 12.73 -22.62 14.29
CA GLU A 220 12.68 -23.84 15.10
C GLU A 220 11.25 -24.38 15.20
N GLN A 221 10.28 -23.47 15.15
CA GLN A 221 8.85 -23.74 15.33
C GLN A 221 8.18 -24.17 14.03
N GLU A 222 8.58 -23.58 12.89
CA GLU A 222 7.89 -23.74 11.61
C GLU A 222 8.88 -24.09 10.48
N LYS A 223 8.75 -25.30 9.92
CA LYS A 223 9.75 -25.87 8.98
C LYS A 223 9.37 -25.80 7.51
N ASP A 224 8.09 -25.61 7.18
CA ASP A 224 7.59 -25.65 5.80
C ASP A 224 6.77 -24.39 5.49
N VAL A 225 7.43 -23.23 5.63
CA VAL A 225 6.82 -21.92 5.48
C VAL A 225 7.41 -21.10 4.33
N VAL A 226 6.70 -20.05 3.93
CA VAL A 226 7.12 -19.07 2.94
C VAL A 226 6.73 -17.67 3.40
N MET A 227 7.58 -16.68 3.14
CA MET A 227 7.26 -15.28 3.35
C MET A 227 6.43 -14.77 2.17
N MET A 228 5.34 -14.09 2.47
CA MET A 228 4.46 -13.48 1.49
C MET A 228 4.09 -12.07 1.93
N HIS A 229 3.99 -11.15 0.96
CA HIS A 229 3.38 -9.85 1.18
C HIS A 229 1.85 -9.97 1.17
N GLN A 230 1.16 -8.92 1.61
CA GLN A 230 -0.30 -8.88 1.61
C GLN A 230 -0.91 -9.19 0.23
N ALA A 231 -0.39 -8.54 -0.82
CA ALA A 231 -0.88 -8.72 -2.19
C ALA A 231 -0.67 -10.16 -2.68
N ASP A 232 0.53 -10.71 -2.46
CA ASP A 232 0.89 -12.07 -2.83
C ASP A 232 -0.07 -13.10 -2.21
N TRP A 233 -0.36 -12.96 -0.92
CA TRP A 233 -1.21 -13.91 -0.21
C TRP A 233 -2.65 -13.83 -0.70
N LEU A 234 -3.19 -12.63 -0.89
CA LEU A 234 -4.55 -12.45 -1.42
C LEU A 234 -4.69 -13.01 -2.84
N LEU A 235 -3.70 -12.78 -3.71
CA LEU A 235 -3.68 -13.39 -5.05
C LEU A 235 -3.64 -14.91 -4.96
N SER A 236 -2.87 -15.48 -4.03
CA SER A 236 -2.78 -16.93 -3.86
C SER A 236 -4.11 -17.58 -3.50
N LEU A 237 -5.02 -16.86 -2.84
CA LEU A 237 -6.38 -17.33 -2.56
C LEU A 237 -7.23 -17.46 -3.84
N LEU A 238 -6.88 -16.73 -4.90
CA LEU A 238 -7.57 -16.79 -6.20
C LEU A 238 -6.99 -17.86 -7.12
N HIS A 239 -5.66 -18.04 -7.15
CA HIS A 239 -5.00 -18.93 -8.11
C HIS A 239 -4.38 -20.20 -7.51
N GLY A 240 -4.36 -20.34 -6.18
CA GLY A 240 -3.93 -21.55 -5.48
C GLY A 240 -2.42 -21.86 -5.52
N LYS A 241 -1.56 -20.87 -5.79
CA LYS A 241 -0.09 -21.05 -5.81
C LYS A 241 0.56 -20.13 -4.76
N LEU A 242 1.44 -20.66 -3.92
CA LEU A 242 2.12 -19.87 -2.88
C LEU A 242 3.51 -19.42 -3.34
N GLY A 243 4.04 -18.37 -2.70
CA GLY A 243 5.42 -17.94 -2.87
C GLY A 243 5.73 -17.28 -4.21
N ILE A 244 4.80 -16.49 -4.75
CA ILE A 244 5.01 -15.66 -5.95
C ILE A 244 4.70 -14.22 -5.57
N THR A 245 5.65 -13.31 -5.79
CA THR A 245 5.53 -11.87 -5.56
C THR A 245 5.94 -11.09 -6.81
N ASP A 246 5.87 -9.76 -6.75
CA ASP A 246 6.29 -8.85 -7.80
C ASP A 246 7.49 -7.98 -7.41
N TYR A 247 8.11 -7.33 -8.39
CA TYR A 247 9.24 -6.41 -8.17
C TYR A 247 8.94 -5.33 -7.13
N ASN A 248 7.71 -4.82 -7.08
CA ASN A 248 7.41 -3.65 -6.25
C ASN A 248 7.20 -4.04 -4.78
N ASN A 249 6.50 -5.14 -4.48
CA ASN A 249 6.42 -5.63 -3.11
C ASN A 249 7.78 -6.14 -2.60
N ALA A 250 8.56 -6.83 -3.45
CA ALA A 250 9.83 -7.43 -3.06
C ALA A 250 10.98 -6.44 -2.78
N LEU A 251 10.86 -5.18 -3.23
CA LEU A 251 11.92 -4.17 -3.05
C LEU A 251 12.32 -3.98 -1.57
N LYS A 252 11.34 -4.03 -0.65
CA LYS A 252 11.57 -3.82 0.79
C LYS A 252 12.03 -5.07 1.55
N VAL A 253 12.07 -6.24 0.91
CA VAL A 253 12.84 -7.40 1.43
C VAL A 253 14.28 -7.40 0.90
N GLY A 254 14.55 -6.63 -0.15
CA GLY A 254 15.88 -6.45 -0.71
C GLY A 254 16.10 -7.13 -2.05
N TYR A 255 15.03 -7.49 -2.76
CA TYR A 255 15.13 -7.86 -4.17
C TYR A 255 15.65 -6.67 -4.98
N ASP A 256 16.57 -6.94 -5.92
CA ASP A 256 17.04 -5.93 -6.86
C ASP A 256 16.31 -6.10 -8.19
N PRO A 257 15.38 -5.21 -8.54
CA PRO A 257 14.65 -5.30 -9.79
C PRO A 257 15.47 -4.91 -11.02
N GLU A 258 16.70 -4.39 -10.88
CA GLU A 258 17.58 -4.11 -12.02
C GLU A 258 18.30 -5.38 -12.49
N THR A 259 18.82 -6.17 -11.56
CA THR A 259 19.45 -7.46 -11.85
C THR A 259 18.46 -8.63 -11.84
N GLU A 260 17.21 -8.37 -11.46
CA GLU A 260 16.12 -9.33 -11.36
C GLU A 260 16.41 -10.51 -10.41
N GLU A 261 17.20 -10.26 -9.36
CA GLU A 261 17.54 -11.28 -8.37
C GLU A 261 17.58 -10.75 -6.94
N TYR A 262 17.52 -11.67 -5.98
CA TYR A 262 17.96 -11.37 -4.63
C TYR A 262 19.49 -11.26 -4.62
N PRO A 263 20.07 -10.21 -4.02
CA PRO A 263 21.51 -10.02 -4.00
C PRO A 263 22.22 -11.06 -3.10
N GLU A 264 23.50 -11.34 -3.37
CA GLU A 264 24.27 -12.38 -2.67
C GLU A 264 24.29 -12.21 -1.14
N TRP A 265 24.37 -10.97 -0.65
CA TRP A 265 24.36 -10.70 0.79
C TRP A 265 23.06 -11.16 1.48
N LEU A 266 21.95 -11.22 0.74
CA LEU A 266 20.66 -11.75 1.20
C LEU A 266 20.54 -13.26 0.93
N LYS A 267 21.01 -13.75 -0.22
CA LYS A 267 20.99 -15.19 -0.57
C LYS A 267 21.84 -16.04 0.39
N ALA A 268 22.89 -15.46 0.98
CA ALA A 268 23.74 -16.13 1.96
C ALA A 268 23.10 -16.30 3.35
N GLN A 269 21.93 -15.72 3.59
CA GLN A 269 21.28 -15.72 4.91
C GLN A 269 20.46 -16.99 5.15
N PRO A 270 20.32 -17.46 6.40
CA PRO A 270 19.62 -18.72 6.70
C PRO A 270 18.11 -18.68 6.40
N TYR A 271 17.51 -17.48 6.34
CA TYR A 271 16.10 -17.28 5.97
C TYR A 271 15.88 -17.06 4.46
N ALA A 272 16.92 -17.13 3.62
CA ALA A 272 16.78 -16.93 2.18
C ALA A 272 15.80 -17.92 1.52
N SER A 273 15.68 -19.13 2.06
CA SER A 273 14.73 -20.15 1.57
C SER A 273 13.25 -19.78 1.78
N LEU A 274 12.96 -18.77 2.60
CA LEU A 274 11.62 -18.25 2.84
C LEU A 274 11.20 -17.22 1.79
N LEU A 275 12.15 -16.69 1.02
CA LEU A 275 11.88 -15.64 0.04
C LEU A 275 11.01 -16.18 -1.11
N PRO A 276 9.97 -15.43 -1.54
CA PRO A 276 9.13 -15.83 -2.66
C PRO A 276 9.87 -15.73 -4.00
N GLN A 277 9.39 -16.46 -5.00
CA GLN A 277 9.77 -16.20 -6.38
C GLN A 277 9.23 -14.83 -6.80
N VAL A 278 10.05 -14.04 -7.49
CA VAL A 278 9.67 -12.70 -7.94
C VAL A 278 9.40 -12.69 -9.45
N LYS A 279 8.37 -11.96 -9.89
CA LYS A 279 8.07 -11.66 -11.30
C LYS A 279 7.87 -10.16 -11.51
N GLU A 280 7.77 -9.74 -12.77
CA GLU A 280 7.32 -8.38 -13.11
C GLU A 280 5.91 -8.11 -12.55
N PRO A 281 5.58 -6.87 -12.15
CA PRO A 281 4.19 -6.47 -11.90
C PRO A 281 3.33 -6.68 -13.15
N GLY A 282 2.16 -7.32 -13.01
CA GLY A 282 1.30 -7.67 -14.14
C GLY A 282 1.76 -8.89 -14.95
N ALA A 283 2.69 -9.71 -14.43
CA ALA A 283 3.07 -10.99 -15.03
C ALA A 283 2.03 -12.08 -14.77
N LEU A 284 1.79 -12.96 -15.75
CA LEU A 284 0.85 -14.07 -15.60
C LEU A 284 1.31 -15.05 -14.51
N ILE A 285 0.43 -15.34 -13.55
CA ILE A 285 0.64 -16.40 -12.55
C ILE A 285 -0.01 -17.70 -13.01
N GLY A 286 -1.24 -17.62 -13.52
CA GLY A 286 -2.04 -18.75 -13.95
C GLY A 286 -3.49 -18.36 -14.15
N HIS A 287 -4.38 -19.34 -14.16
CA HIS A 287 -5.82 -19.10 -14.11
C HIS A 287 -6.30 -19.03 -12.65
N VAL A 288 -7.47 -18.43 -12.47
CA VAL A 288 -8.25 -18.58 -11.24
C VAL A 288 -8.46 -20.07 -10.95
N ALA A 289 -8.43 -20.47 -9.68
CA ALA A 289 -8.66 -21.84 -9.28
C ALA A 289 -10.10 -22.25 -9.63
N ARG A 290 -10.30 -23.50 -10.05
CA ARG A 290 -11.59 -23.98 -10.57
C ARG A 290 -12.73 -23.87 -9.54
N ASP A 291 -12.44 -24.16 -8.27
CA ASP A 291 -13.39 -24.03 -7.18
C ASP A 291 -13.78 -22.55 -6.95
N ILE A 292 -12.82 -21.63 -6.98
CA ILE A 292 -13.09 -20.19 -6.93
C ILE A 292 -13.94 -19.74 -8.13
N ALA A 293 -13.59 -20.17 -9.34
CA ALA A 293 -14.37 -19.85 -10.54
C ALA A 293 -15.82 -20.32 -10.42
N SER A 294 -16.02 -21.58 -10.03
CA SER A 294 -17.36 -22.16 -9.85
C SER A 294 -18.16 -21.52 -8.72
N THR A 295 -17.51 -21.13 -7.61
CA THR A 295 -18.21 -20.54 -6.46
C THR A 295 -18.70 -19.13 -6.75
N PHE A 296 -17.92 -18.33 -7.46
CA PHE A 296 -18.23 -16.93 -7.71
C PHE A 296 -18.77 -16.65 -9.12
N GLY A 297 -18.85 -17.64 -10.00
CA GLY A 297 -19.32 -17.42 -11.38
C GLY A 297 -18.34 -16.65 -12.26
N LEU A 298 -17.04 -16.71 -11.92
CA LEU A 298 -15.97 -16.24 -12.80
C LEU A 298 -15.73 -17.25 -13.92
N ARG A 299 -15.12 -16.80 -15.01
CA ARG A 299 -14.72 -17.69 -16.09
C ARG A 299 -13.58 -18.61 -15.65
N GLU A 300 -13.60 -19.88 -16.05
CA GLU A 300 -12.50 -20.81 -15.76
C GLU A 300 -11.18 -20.44 -16.47
N ASP A 301 -11.25 -19.69 -17.57
CA ASP A 301 -10.09 -19.16 -18.30
C ASP A 301 -9.64 -17.77 -17.80
N CYS A 302 -10.29 -17.23 -16.76
CA CYS A 302 -9.89 -15.97 -16.16
C CYS A 302 -8.47 -16.07 -15.62
N LYS A 303 -7.59 -15.17 -16.08
CA LYS A 303 -6.18 -15.13 -15.71
C LYS A 303 -5.96 -14.31 -14.45
N VAL A 304 -5.02 -14.73 -13.62
CA VAL A 304 -4.56 -13.99 -12.45
C VAL A 304 -3.13 -13.55 -12.69
N PHE A 305 -2.89 -12.25 -12.56
CA PHE A 305 -1.62 -11.58 -12.76
C PHE A 305 -1.03 -11.13 -11.42
N THR A 306 0.30 -10.99 -11.35
CA THR A 306 0.96 -10.39 -10.19
C THR A 306 0.47 -8.98 -9.96
N GLY A 307 0.52 -8.59 -8.69
CA GLY A 307 0.09 -7.31 -8.18
C GLY A 307 1.16 -6.24 -8.22
N THR A 308 0.96 -5.26 -7.35
CA THR A 308 1.94 -4.24 -6.97
C THR A 308 1.62 -3.71 -5.56
N THR A 309 2.20 -2.59 -5.16
CA THR A 309 1.83 -1.88 -3.92
C THR A 309 0.78 -0.80 -4.21
N ASP A 310 -0.06 -0.48 -3.23
CA ASP A 310 -1.10 0.55 -3.27
C ASP A 310 -0.64 1.88 -3.88
N SER A 311 0.55 2.33 -3.49
CA SER A 311 1.15 3.59 -3.90
C SER A 311 1.63 3.60 -5.36
N ILE A 312 1.89 2.43 -5.94
CA ILE A 312 2.24 2.25 -7.35
C ILE A 312 0.98 2.05 -8.18
N ALA A 313 0.01 1.29 -7.68
CA ALA A 313 -1.30 1.16 -8.32
C ALA A 313 -2.01 2.52 -8.45
N ALA A 314 -1.98 3.36 -7.41
CA ALA A 314 -2.51 4.72 -7.48
C ALA A 314 -1.79 5.60 -8.52
N PHE A 315 -0.50 5.35 -8.78
CA PHE A 315 0.24 6.01 -9.87
C PHE A 315 -0.24 5.50 -11.25
N LEU A 316 -0.35 4.17 -11.42
CA LEU A 316 -0.85 3.56 -12.65
C LEU A 316 -2.25 4.06 -13.02
N ALA A 317 -3.08 4.36 -12.02
CA ALA A 317 -4.41 4.91 -12.25
C ALA A 317 -4.42 6.24 -13.03
N ALA A 318 -3.34 7.02 -12.94
CA ALA A 318 -3.20 8.27 -13.69
C ALA A 318 -2.93 8.07 -15.19
N ARG A 319 -2.71 6.82 -15.64
CA ARG A 319 -2.43 6.44 -17.05
C ARG A 319 -1.23 7.16 -17.65
N VAL A 320 -0.26 7.46 -16.80
CA VAL A 320 1.06 7.97 -17.18
C VAL A 320 1.91 6.81 -17.67
N THR A 321 2.50 6.94 -18.85
CA THR A 321 3.25 5.84 -19.50
C THR A 321 4.59 6.27 -20.10
N GLU A 322 4.82 7.57 -20.28
CA GLU A 322 6.02 8.09 -20.93
C GLU A 322 7.08 8.62 -19.95
N PRO A 323 8.39 8.37 -20.19
CA PRO A 323 9.44 8.99 -19.40
C PRO A 323 9.37 10.53 -19.42
N GLY A 324 9.46 11.12 -18.22
CA GLY A 324 9.28 12.55 -17.96
C GLY A 324 7.87 12.92 -17.54
N GLU A 325 6.89 12.03 -17.68
CA GLU A 325 5.57 12.22 -17.09
C GLU A 325 5.60 11.87 -15.59
N ALA A 326 4.84 12.64 -14.80
CA ALA A 326 4.82 12.50 -13.36
C ALA A 326 3.42 12.56 -12.78
N VAL A 327 3.28 12.05 -11.57
CA VAL A 327 2.12 12.27 -10.71
C VAL A 327 2.56 12.97 -9.44
N THR A 328 1.98 14.14 -9.18
CA THR A 328 2.06 14.81 -7.88
C THR A 328 0.82 14.49 -7.06
N SER A 329 1.00 13.90 -5.90
CA SER A 329 -0.07 13.74 -4.91
C SER A 329 -0.08 14.92 -3.94
N LEU A 330 -1.09 15.79 -4.06
CA LEU A 330 -1.37 16.90 -3.15
C LEU A 330 -2.26 16.42 -2.00
N GLY A 331 -1.70 15.55 -1.16
CA GLY A 331 -2.34 15.00 0.04
C GLY A 331 -1.99 15.80 1.30
N SER A 332 -2.03 15.15 2.46
CA SER A 332 -1.50 15.73 3.71
C SER A 332 -0.04 16.15 3.56
N SER A 333 0.74 15.35 2.83
CA SER A 333 2.08 15.66 2.34
C SER A 333 2.09 15.81 0.81
N LEU A 334 3.15 16.39 0.29
CA LEU A 334 3.46 16.49 -1.13
C LEU A 334 4.34 15.30 -1.54
N ALA A 335 3.82 14.40 -2.36
CA ALA A 335 4.59 13.28 -2.91
C ALA A 335 4.72 13.40 -4.42
N LEU A 336 5.94 13.18 -4.92
CA LEU A 336 6.31 13.23 -6.33
C LEU A 336 6.64 11.82 -6.80
N LYS A 337 6.12 11.45 -7.97
CA LYS A 337 6.45 10.19 -8.65
C LYS A 337 6.71 10.50 -10.11
N LEU A 338 7.95 10.31 -10.56
CA LEU A 338 8.41 10.64 -11.91
C LEU A 338 8.80 9.36 -12.64
N LEU A 339 8.21 9.13 -13.81
CA LEU A 339 8.59 8.01 -14.65
C LEU A 339 9.87 8.36 -15.41
N SER A 340 10.85 7.46 -15.36
CA SER A 340 12.22 7.71 -15.80
C SER A 340 12.78 6.51 -16.55
N THR A 341 13.68 6.74 -17.49
CA THR A 341 14.50 5.69 -18.11
C THR A 341 15.64 5.23 -17.20
N SER A 342 16.00 6.04 -16.21
CA SER A 342 17.12 5.80 -15.31
C SER A 342 16.63 5.52 -13.89
N ARG A 343 17.25 4.52 -13.25
CA ARG A 343 17.09 4.23 -11.83
C ARG A 343 17.75 5.34 -11.01
N VAL A 344 17.04 5.83 -9.99
CA VAL A 344 17.55 6.83 -9.04
C VAL A 344 17.21 6.42 -7.62
N ASP A 345 18.23 6.14 -6.82
CA ASP A 345 18.10 5.87 -5.39
C ASP A 345 19.05 6.81 -4.63
N ASP A 346 18.54 7.52 -3.64
CA ASP A 346 19.35 8.37 -2.77
C ASP A 346 18.77 8.40 -1.36
N ALA A 347 19.41 7.66 -0.46
CA ALA A 347 18.96 7.55 0.92
C ALA A 347 19.02 8.86 1.71
N ARG A 348 19.88 9.82 1.33
CA ARG A 348 20.00 11.12 2.02
C ARG A 348 18.68 11.88 1.95
N PHE A 349 18.06 11.83 0.79
CA PHE A 349 16.74 12.41 0.52
C PHE A 349 15.61 11.38 0.66
N GLY A 350 15.97 10.11 0.87
CA GLY A 350 15.03 9.03 0.93
C GLY A 350 14.29 8.75 -0.37
N ILE A 351 14.96 9.02 -1.49
CA ILE A 351 14.51 8.73 -2.84
C ILE A 351 14.77 7.25 -3.12
N TYR A 352 13.80 6.59 -3.72
CA TYR A 352 13.96 5.22 -4.19
C TYR A 352 13.14 4.97 -5.47
N SER A 353 13.60 4.02 -6.27
CA SER A 353 13.00 3.68 -7.56
C SER A 353 12.29 2.33 -7.56
N HIS A 354 11.11 2.30 -8.17
CA HIS A 354 10.38 1.05 -8.47
C HIS A 354 10.41 0.75 -9.96
N ARG A 355 10.71 -0.47 -10.36
CA ARG A 355 10.66 -0.86 -11.78
C ARG A 355 9.21 -1.05 -12.25
N LEU A 356 8.88 -0.49 -13.41
CA LEU A 356 7.60 -0.62 -14.12
C LEU A 356 7.91 -0.85 -15.60
N GLY A 357 7.76 -2.10 -16.07
CA GLY A 357 8.22 -2.49 -17.40
C GLY A 357 9.73 -2.26 -17.58
N ASP A 358 10.09 -1.53 -18.63
CA ASP A 358 11.45 -1.09 -18.96
C ASP A 358 11.86 0.24 -18.29
N LYS A 359 11.04 0.77 -17.37
CA LYS A 359 11.21 2.11 -16.77
C LYS A 359 11.31 2.04 -15.25
N TRP A 360 11.65 3.18 -14.67
CA TRP A 360 11.79 3.41 -13.25
C TRP A 360 10.85 4.50 -12.78
N LEU A 361 10.05 4.20 -11.77
CA LEU A 361 9.25 5.18 -11.05
C LEU A 361 10.06 5.73 -9.87
N VAL A 362 10.60 6.91 -10.05
CA VAL A 362 11.43 7.60 -9.05
C VAL A 362 10.52 8.39 -8.11
N GLY A 363 10.60 8.11 -6.81
CA GLY A 363 9.74 8.73 -5.80
C GLY A 363 10.48 9.63 -4.80
N GLY A 364 9.87 10.75 -4.44
CA GLY A 364 10.31 11.62 -3.35
C GLY A 364 9.11 12.26 -2.64
N ALA A 365 9.24 12.63 -1.37
CA ALA A 365 8.14 13.25 -0.62
C ALA A 365 8.62 14.37 0.31
N SER A 366 7.92 15.50 0.27
CA SER A 366 8.09 16.64 1.16
C SER A 366 7.03 16.63 2.26
N ASN A 367 7.41 17.14 3.42
CA ASN A 367 6.51 17.36 4.56
C ASN A 367 5.55 18.54 4.35
N THR A 368 5.73 19.35 3.31
CA THR A 368 4.76 20.39 2.90
C THR A 368 3.49 19.75 2.32
N GLY A 369 2.41 20.52 2.16
CA GLY A 369 1.19 20.06 1.50
C GLY A 369 -0.10 20.41 2.24
N GLY A 370 -1.05 19.49 2.23
CA GLY A 370 -2.37 19.70 2.82
C GLY A 370 -2.38 19.85 4.34
N ALA A 371 -1.44 19.22 5.06
CA ALA A 371 -1.42 19.28 6.53
C ALA A 371 -1.20 20.71 7.05
N VAL A 372 -0.26 21.45 6.47
CA VAL A 372 -0.04 22.86 6.83
C VAL A 372 -1.19 23.75 6.36
N LEU A 373 -1.78 23.47 5.19
CA LEU A 373 -2.99 24.18 4.74
C LEU A 373 -4.15 23.99 5.73
N ARG A 374 -4.35 22.77 6.24
CA ARG A 374 -5.41 22.43 7.20
C ARG A 374 -5.20 22.99 8.60
N GLN A 375 -3.97 23.35 8.97
CA GLN A 375 -3.71 24.09 10.20
C GLN A 375 -4.15 25.56 10.11
N LEU A 376 -4.24 26.10 8.89
CA LEU A 376 -4.50 27.51 8.63
C LEU A 376 -5.92 27.79 8.13
N PHE A 377 -6.50 26.85 7.37
CA PHE A 377 -7.76 27.03 6.66
C PHE A 377 -8.63 25.77 6.69
N THR A 378 -9.95 25.94 6.70
CA THR A 378 -10.91 24.88 6.38
C THR A 378 -10.97 24.62 4.88
N ASN A 379 -11.61 23.53 4.45
CA ASN A 379 -11.76 23.24 3.01
C ASN A 379 -12.62 24.30 2.31
N GLU A 380 -13.64 24.81 3.00
CA GLU A 380 -14.53 25.86 2.53
C GLU A 380 -13.76 27.17 2.35
N GLN A 381 -12.90 27.53 3.31
CA GLN A 381 -12.02 28.68 3.20
C GLN A 381 -11.02 28.53 2.05
N LEU A 382 -10.39 27.36 1.90
CA LEU A 382 -9.47 27.11 0.78
C LEU A 382 -10.18 27.30 -0.56
N LYS A 383 -11.40 26.79 -0.71
CA LYS A 383 -12.19 26.94 -1.94
C LYS A 383 -12.55 28.40 -2.21
N GLU A 384 -13.09 29.09 -1.21
CA GLU A 384 -13.54 30.48 -1.32
C GLU A 384 -12.38 31.42 -1.63
N LEU A 385 -11.31 31.38 -0.82
CA LEU A 385 -10.14 32.24 -1.00
C LEU A 385 -9.43 31.94 -2.32
N SER A 386 -9.34 30.68 -2.74
CA SER A 386 -8.71 30.33 -4.02
C SER A 386 -9.46 30.95 -5.20
N SER A 387 -10.79 31.06 -5.14
CA SER A 387 -11.58 31.65 -6.23
C SER A 387 -11.28 33.14 -6.49
N GLN A 388 -10.67 33.81 -5.51
CA GLN A 388 -10.30 35.23 -5.56
C GLN A 388 -8.84 35.45 -6.00
N ILE A 389 -8.05 34.39 -6.17
CA ILE A 389 -6.66 34.47 -6.63
C ILE A 389 -6.64 34.55 -8.16
N ASP A 390 -5.87 35.49 -8.71
CA ASP A 390 -5.46 35.46 -10.11
C ASP A 390 -4.21 34.57 -10.27
N PRO A 391 -4.32 33.35 -10.82
CA PRO A 391 -3.20 32.42 -10.93
C PRO A 391 -2.15 32.84 -11.97
N SER A 392 -2.47 33.82 -12.83
CA SER A 392 -1.53 34.33 -13.84
C SER A 392 -0.45 35.22 -13.23
N GLN A 393 -0.72 35.82 -12.07
CA GLN A 393 0.22 36.70 -11.38
C GLN A 393 1.07 35.90 -10.39
N PRO A 394 2.38 36.16 -10.31
CA PRO A 394 3.23 35.56 -9.27
C PRO A 394 2.98 36.23 -7.91
N SER A 395 2.89 35.42 -6.85
CA SER A 395 2.97 35.91 -5.48
C SER A 395 4.42 36.25 -5.10
N PRO A 396 4.68 37.43 -4.51
CA PRO A 396 6.04 37.83 -4.08
C PRO A 396 6.49 37.11 -2.80
N LEU A 397 5.61 36.35 -2.14
CA LEU A 397 5.87 35.71 -0.86
C LEU A 397 6.73 34.45 -1.06
N ASP A 398 7.85 34.37 -0.34
CA ASP A 398 8.76 33.21 -0.33
C ASP A 398 8.59 32.39 0.95
N TYR A 399 7.63 31.48 0.95
CA TYR A 399 7.36 30.61 2.09
C TYR A 399 8.05 29.25 1.96
N TYR A 400 8.18 28.59 3.11
CA TYR A 400 8.47 27.17 3.20
C TYR A 400 7.41 26.55 4.13
N PRO A 401 6.19 26.29 3.62
CA PRO A 401 5.06 25.89 4.45
C PRO A 401 5.27 24.49 5.02
N LEU A 402 5.45 24.36 6.33
CA LEU A 402 5.59 23.07 6.99
C LEU A 402 4.66 22.98 8.21
N PRO A 403 4.08 21.80 8.49
CA PRO A 403 3.23 21.63 9.66
C PRO A 403 4.02 21.59 10.98
N LYS A 404 5.33 21.31 10.91
CA LYS A 404 6.29 21.26 12.01
C LYS A 404 7.73 21.31 11.46
N VAL A 405 8.72 21.46 12.33
CA VAL A 405 10.15 21.42 11.97
C VAL A 405 10.54 20.10 11.29
N GLY A 406 11.33 20.22 10.24
CA GLY A 406 11.99 19.11 9.55
C GLY A 406 11.49 18.89 8.12
N GLU A 407 12.42 18.63 7.23
CA GLU A 407 12.18 18.27 5.83
C GLU A 407 13.05 17.08 5.43
N ARG A 408 12.52 16.24 4.53
CA ARG A 408 13.25 15.08 3.98
C ARG A 408 13.70 15.31 2.55
N PHE A 409 12.82 15.87 1.73
CA PHE A 409 13.03 16.12 0.32
C PHE A 409 12.15 17.31 -0.09
N PRO A 410 12.61 18.24 -0.96
CA PRO A 410 13.89 18.27 -1.67
C PRO A 410 15.10 18.69 -0.83
N GLU A 411 14.89 19.11 0.42
CA GLU A 411 15.97 19.50 1.32
C GLU A 411 16.09 18.48 2.46
N ALA A 412 17.20 17.74 2.50
CA ALA A 412 17.49 16.80 3.59
C ALA A 412 17.95 17.55 4.85
N ASP A 413 17.01 18.24 5.50
CA ASP A 413 17.26 19.03 6.70
C ASP A 413 16.24 18.71 7.81
N PRO A 414 16.62 17.88 8.81
CA PRO A 414 15.74 17.56 9.93
C PRO A 414 15.44 18.76 10.84
N ARG A 415 16.13 19.90 10.65
CA ARG A 415 15.93 21.15 11.40
C ARG A 415 15.30 22.25 10.55
N LYS A 416 14.77 21.93 9.37
CA LYS A 416 14.13 22.90 8.48
C LYS A 416 12.95 23.57 9.20
N GLU A 417 13.05 24.87 9.45
CA GLU A 417 12.00 25.63 10.11
C GLU A 417 10.86 26.00 9.14
N PRO A 418 9.58 25.92 9.57
CA PRO A 418 8.47 26.47 8.81
C PRO A 418 8.65 27.97 8.58
N ARG A 419 8.48 28.43 7.34
CA ARG A 419 8.54 29.86 6.99
C ARG A 419 7.22 30.31 6.38
N LEU A 420 6.42 31.05 7.17
CA LEU A 420 5.13 31.62 6.76
C LEU A 420 5.06 33.14 7.01
N SER A 421 6.22 33.81 7.12
CA SER A 421 6.34 35.25 7.35
C SER A 421 7.05 35.96 6.20
N PRO A 422 6.68 37.22 5.88
CA PRO A 422 5.61 38.01 6.51
C PRO A 422 4.22 37.50 6.13
N ARG A 423 3.23 37.53 7.05
CA ARG A 423 1.83 37.26 6.72
C ARG A 423 1.15 38.59 6.32
N PRO A 424 0.64 38.73 5.09
CA PRO A 424 -0.07 39.94 4.68
C PRO A 424 -1.42 40.08 5.42
N GLY A 425 -2.02 41.27 5.36
CA GLY A 425 -3.35 41.50 5.93
C GLY A 425 -4.49 40.79 5.19
N SER A 426 -4.26 40.42 3.91
CA SER A 426 -5.21 39.69 3.08
C SER A 426 -4.97 38.18 3.14
N ASP A 427 -5.99 37.41 3.55
CA ASP A 427 -5.92 35.94 3.54
C ASP A 427 -5.85 35.36 2.12
N VAL A 428 -6.34 36.09 1.11
CA VAL A 428 -6.19 35.72 -0.31
C VAL A 428 -4.73 35.80 -0.74
N GLU A 429 -4.04 36.89 -0.41
CA GLU A 429 -2.60 37.05 -0.68
C GLU A 429 -1.78 36.01 0.08
N PHE A 430 -2.14 35.76 1.35
CA PHE A 430 -1.46 34.76 2.18
C PHE A 430 -1.60 33.35 1.59
N LEU A 431 -2.82 32.94 1.22
CA LEU A 431 -3.06 31.64 0.59
C LEU A 431 -2.33 31.54 -0.75
N HIS A 432 -2.38 32.58 -1.59
CA HIS A 432 -1.63 32.60 -2.85
C HIS A 432 -0.13 32.38 -2.63
N GLY A 433 0.47 33.06 -1.64
CA GLY A 433 1.86 32.84 -1.26
C GLY A 433 2.16 31.42 -0.83
N ILE A 434 1.26 30.77 -0.09
CA ILE A 434 1.41 29.38 0.34
C ILE A 434 1.32 28.43 -0.86
N LEU A 435 0.27 28.54 -1.67
CA LEU A 435 0.05 27.66 -2.83
C LEU A 435 1.19 27.76 -3.85
N GLU A 436 1.67 28.97 -4.12
CA GLU A 436 2.80 29.20 -5.02
C GLU A 436 4.12 28.71 -4.42
N SER A 437 4.34 28.89 -3.12
CA SER A 437 5.55 28.37 -2.47
C SER A 437 5.59 26.84 -2.42
N ILE A 438 4.44 26.17 -2.24
CA ILE A 438 4.35 24.71 -2.38
C ILE A 438 4.67 24.29 -3.82
N ALA A 439 4.17 25.02 -4.83
CA ALA A 439 4.52 24.75 -6.23
C ALA A 439 6.03 24.93 -6.51
N ARG A 440 6.70 25.90 -5.85
CA ARG A 440 8.16 26.03 -5.92
C ARG A 440 8.89 24.87 -5.24
N ILE A 441 8.37 24.36 -4.13
CA ILE A 441 8.91 23.14 -3.48
C ILE A 441 8.75 21.92 -4.41
N GLU A 442 7.59 21.77 -5.05
CA GLU A 442 7.33 20.73 -6.06
C GLU A 442 8.33 20.82 -7.21
N GLY A 443 8.52 22.02 -7.79
CA GLY A 443 9.49 22.23 -8.87
C GLY A 443 10.93 21.95 -8.45
N ARG A 444 11.32 22.34 -7.22
CA ARG A 444 12.64 21.97 -6.65
C ARG A 444 12.77 20.46 -6.48
N GLY A 445 11.71 19.76 -6.11
CA GLY A 445 11.68 18.31 -6.04
C GLY A 445 11.96 17.66 -7.39
N TYR A 446 11.19 18.00 -8.43
CA TYR A 446 11.43 17.44 -9.76
C TYR A 446 12.81 17.79 -10.31
N LYS A 447 13.30 19.01 -10.07
CA LYS A 447 14.66 19.41 -10.44
C LYS A 447 15.72 18.59 -9.69
N ALA A 448 15.53 18.32 -8.40
CA ALA A 448 16.44 17.47 -7.65
C ALA A 448 16.46 16.02 -8.17
N LEU A 449 15.32 15.48 -8.64
CA LEU A 449 15.29 14.16 -9.27
C LEU A 449 16.09 14.15 -10.59
N ASP A 450 15.93 15.19 -11.42
CA ASP A 450 16.68 15.37 -12.67
C ASP A 450 18.20 15.50 -12.40
N GLU A 451 18.60 16.33 -11.44
CA GLU A 451 20.01 16.46 -11.02
C GLU A 451 20.62 15.16 -10.48
N LEU A 452 19.79 14.23 -9.98
CA LEU A 452 20.19 12.88 -9.56
C LEU A 452 20.16 11.83 -10.69
N GLY A 453 19.78 12.23 -11.91
CA GLY A 453 19.84 11.40 -13.11
C GLY A 453 18.50 10.87 -13.62
N ALA A 454 17.36 11.30 -13.04
CA ALA A 454 16.05 10.93 -13.56
C ALA A 454 15.76 11.63 -14.90
N THR A 455 14.86 11.08 -15.71
CA THR A 455 14.41 11.75 -16.95
C THR A 455 13.75 13.10 -16.63
N PRO A 456 14.10 14.20 -17.33
CA PRO A 456 13.51 15.52 -17.09
C PRO A 456 11.99 15.55 -17.18
N LEU A 457 11.37 16.36 -16.33
CA LEU A 457 9.91 16.51 -16.24
C LEU A 457 9.33 17.13 -17.53
N LYS A 458 8.24 16.54 -18.03
CA LYS A 458 7.50 16.98 -19.23
C LYS A 458 6.04 17.30 -18.94
N LEU A 459 5.41 16.59 -18.00
CA LEU A 459 3.99 16.72 -17.69
C LEU A 459 3.73 16.27 -16.27
N VAL A 460 2.78 16.91 -15.58
CA VAL A 460 2.33 16.50 -14.26
C VAL A 460 0.83 16.22 -14.25
N LYS A 461 0.47 14.99 -13.89
CA LYS A 461 -0.86 14.64 -13.42
C LYS A 461 -0.97 14.86 -11.91
N THR A 462 -2.15 15.24 -11.45
CA THR A 462 -2.35 15.65 -10.05
C THR A 462 -3.37 14.74 -9.38
N ALA A 463 -2.99 14.17 -8.24
CA ALA A 463 -3.84 13.38 -7.36
C ALA A 463 -3.98 14.05 -5.98
N GLY A 464 -4.83 13.50 -5.12
CA GLY A 464 -5.07 13.99 -3.77
C GLY A 464 -6.04 15.18 -3.70
N GLY A 465 -6.36 15.64 -2.49
CA GLY A 465 -7.37 16.67 -2.27
C GLY A 465 -7.07 18.00 -2.97
N GLY A 466 -5.79 18.34 -3.13
CA GLY A 466 -5.37 19.55 -3.86
C GLY A 466 -5.69 19.52 -5.36
N ALA A 467 -5.91 18.35 -5.96
CA ALA A 467 -6.21 18.22 -7.39
C ALA A 467 -7.54 18.87 -7.80
N GLN A 468 -8.46 19.09 -6.85
CA GLN A 468 -9.75 19.75 -7.10
C GLN A 468 -9.62 21.28 -7.24
N ASN A 469 -8.47 21.85 -6.87
CA ASN A 469 -8.25 23.29 -6.91
C ASN A 469 -7.68 23.71 -8.28
N VAL A 470 -8.56 24.08 -9.20
CA VAL A 470 -8.21 24.51 -10.57
C VAL A 470 -7.31 25.75 -10.57
N VAL A 471 -7.46 26.65 -9.58
CA VAL A 471 -6.59 27.83 -9.45
C VAL A 471 -5.18 27.40 -9.07
N TRP A 472 -5.05 26.46 -8.13
CA TRP A 472 -3.74 25.91 -7.76
C TRP A 472 -3.10 25.11 -8.90
N GLN A 473 -3.90 24.40 -9.70
CA GLN A 473 -3.42 23.75 -10.92
C GLN A 473 -2.73 24.76 -11.86
N LYS A 474 -3.37 25.91 -12.12
CA LYS A 474 -2.81 26.97 -12.97
C LYS A 474 -1.55 27.63 -12.38
N ILE A 475 -1.52 27.84 -11.05
CA ILE A 475 -0.30 28.32 -10.36
C ILE A 475 0.84 27.33 -10.56
N ARG A 476 0.58 26.03 -10.36
CA ARG A 476 1.58 24.97 -10.55
C ARG A 476 2.05 24.89 -11.98
N GLU A 477 1.16 24.95 -12.96
CA GLU A 477 1.53 24.98 -14.39
C GLU A 477 2.47 26.13 -14.71
N ARG A 478 2.17 27.35 -14.24
CA ARG A 478 3.04 28.52 -14.40
C ARG A 478 4.40 28.34 -13.71
N VAL A 479 4.42 27.84 -12.47
CA VAL A 479 5.65 27.72 -11.67
C VAL A 479 6.56 26.59 -12.16
N LEU A 480 5.98 25.46 -12.54
CA LEU A 480 6.72 24.28 -13.00
C LEU A 480 7.16 24.42 -14.46
N GLY A 481 6.46 25.22 -15.27
CA GLY A 481 6.78 25.43 -16.68
C GLY A 481 6.46 24.23 -17.58
N VAL A 482 5.62 23.30 -17.10
CA VAL A 482 5.14 22.13 -17.84
C VAL A 482 3.62 22.01 -17.71
N PRO A 483 2.92 21.34 -18.64
CA PRO A 483 1.48 21.08 -18.50
C PRO A 483 1.14 20.38 -17.19
N VAL A 484 0.12 20.91 -16.49
CA VAL A 484 -0.40 20.33 -15.24
C VAL A 484 -1.89 20.11 -15.36
N SER A 485 -2.34 18.89 -15.07
CA SER A 485 -3.76 18.53 -15.09
C SER A 485 -4.13 17.61 -13.93
N ALA A 486 -5.40 17.61 -13.53
CA ALA A 486 -5.91 16.59 -12.62
C ALA A 486 -5.87 15.20 -13.29
N SER A 487 -5.56 14.16 -12.52
CA SER A 487 -5.74 12.78 -12.98
C SER A 487 -7.23 12.47 -13.11
N GLU A 488 -7.63 11.81 -14.19
CA GLU A 488 -9.01 11.34 -14.36
C GLU A 488 -9.38 10.26 -13.35
N GLN A 489 -8.42 9.39 -13.02
CA GLN A 489 -8.54 8.34 -12.03
C GLN A 489 -7.32 8.35 -11.10
N THR A 490 -7.56 8.10 -9.82
CA THR A 490 -6.52 8.09 -8.78
C THR A 490 -6.64 6.88 -7.85
N GLU A 491 -7.65 6.04 -8.07
CA GLU A 491 -7.96 4.92 -7.19
C GLU A 491 -7.03 3.74 -7.49
N ALA A 492 -6.40 3.18 -6.45
CA ALA A 492 -5.43 2.10 -6.61
C ALA A 492 -6.06 0.86 -7.26
N ALA A 493 -7.31 0.51 -6.91
CA ALA A 493 -8.06 -0.56 -7.57
C ALA A 493 -8.22 -0.36 -9.09
N TYR A 494 -8.32 0.89 -9.56
CA TYR A 494 -8.32 1.18 -11.00
C TYR A 494 -6.95 0.87 -11.63
N GLY A 495 -5.87 1.27 -10.95
CA GLY A 495 -4.50 0.93 -11.35
C GLY A 495 -4.21 -0.57 -11.37
N ALA A 496 -4.71 -1.32 -10.39
CA ALA A 496 -4.64 -2.78 -10.38
C ALA A 496 -5.45 -3.41 -11.54
N ALA A 497 -6.60 -2.83 -11.89
CA ALA A 497 -7.40 -3.28 -13.03
C ALA A 497 -6.67 -3.00 -14.37
N LEU A 498 -5.99 -1.85 -14.48
CA LEU A 498 -5.09 -1.57 -15.60
C LEU A 498 -3.92 -2.54 -15.64
N LEU A 499 -3.36 -2.93 -14.49
CA LEU A 499 -2.29 -3.92 -14.43
C LEU A 499 -2.74 -5.28 -14.95
N ALA A 500 -3.98 -5.71 -14.65
CA ALA A 500 -4.59 -6.91 -15.23
C ALA A 500 -4.79 -6.78 -16.75
N LEU A 501 -5.19 -5.61 -17.24
CA LEU A 501 -5.32 -5.29 -18.67
C LEU A 501 -3.98 -5.36 -19.40
N TYR A 502 -2.97 -4.66 -18.90
CA TYR A 502 -1.63 -4.62 -19.49
C TYR A 502 -0.95 -5.98 -19.40
N GLY A 503 -1.16 -6.74 -18.33
CA GLY A 503 -0.66 -8.11 -18.24
C GLY A 503 -1.21 -9.02 -19.34
N LEU A 504 -2.47 -8.82 -19.75
CA LEU A 504 -3.09 -9.60 -20.82
C LEU A 504 -2.70 -9.13 -22.23
N ARG A 505 -2.64 -7.82 -22.44
CA ARG A 505 -2.43 -7.19 -23.76
C ARG A 505 -0.96 -6.91 -24.08
N GLY A 506 -0.08 -6.99 -23.07
CA GLY A 506 1.27 -6.43 -23.10
C GLY A 506 1.30 -5.04 -22.49
N TRP A 507 2.45 -4.66 -21.92
CA TRP A 507 2.71 -3.28 -21.51
C TRP A 507 2.60 -2.40 -22.76
N VAL A 508 1.62 -1.50 -22.80
CA VAL A 508 1.35 -0.67 -23.97
C VAL A 508 2.57 0.24 -24.20
N PRO A 509 3.32 0.08 -25.30
CA PRO A 509 4.37 1.02 -25.66
C PRO A 509 3.69 2.23 -26.29
N SER A 510 3.66 3.34 -25.58
CA SER A 510 3.31 4.68 -26.08
C SER A 510 1.90 4.90 -26.65
N ALA A 511 1.46 6.15 -26.60
CA ALA A 511 0.10 6.61 -26.84
C ALA A 511 -0.43 6.52 -28.30
N GLU A 512 0.10 5.63 -29.15
CA GLU A 512 -0.36 5.55 -30.55
C GLU A 512 -1.68 4.79 -30.76
N GLU A 513 -2.23 4.09 -29.76
CA GLU A 513 -3.55 3.44 -29.89
C GLU A 513 -4.75 4.26 -29.38
N SER A 514 -4.57 5.57 -29.13
CA SER A 514 -5.71 6.47 -28.82
C SER A 514 -6.42 7.06 -30.06
N LEU A 515 -5.99 6.72 -31.29
CA LEU A 515 -6.50 7.33 -32.53
C LEU A 515 -7.37 6.43 -33.43
N LEU A 516 -7.80 5.25 -32.99
CA LEU A 516 -8.65 4.36 -33.82
C LEU A 516 -10.13 4.31 -33.44
N SER A 517 -10.72 5.39 -32.90
CA SER A 517 -12.19 5.47 -32.80
C SER A 517 -12.81 6.87 -32.95
N SER A 518 -12.14 7.80 -33.64
CA SER A 518 -12.75 9.08 -33.99
C SER A 518 -12.31 9.55 -35.37
N SER A 519 -13.02 9.05 -36.39
CA SER A 519 -13.19 9.75 -37.65
C SER A 519 -14.61 9.45 -38.16
N PRO A 520 -15.27 10.47 -38.76
CA PRO A 520 -16.69 10.77 -38.56
C PRO A 520 -17.70 9.76 -39.11
#